data_AF-A0A5M5EAZ7-F1
#
_entry.id   AF-A0A5M5EAZ7-F1
#
_cell.length_a   1.000
_cell.length_b   1.000
_cell.length_c   1.000
_cell.angle_alpha   90.00
_cell.angle_beta   90.00
_cell.angle_gamma   90.00
#
_symmetry.space_group_name_H-M   'P 1'
#
loop_
_entity.id
_entity.type
_entity.pdbx_description
1 polymer ?
#
loop_
_entity_poly.entity_id
_entity_poly.type
_entity_poly.pdbx_seq_one_letter_code
_entity_poly.pdbx_strand_id
1 'polypeptide(L)' 'MSIKISREAYEKLIKEDLDFLNEHCPESLELDHIKAIIRSSINWNYPEKAKSMCLKDKTKVCNLCHECDVDVLNPNY' A
#
# COMPACT_ATOMS: atom_id res chain seq x y z
N MET A 1 13.31 -19.54 -8.47
CA MET A 1 11.86 -19.61 -8.73
C MET A 1 11.21 -18.67 -7.72
N SER A 2 10.69 -17.52 -8.15
CA SER A 2 10.08 -16.56 -7.24
C SER A 2 8.59 -16.84 -7.16
N ILE A 3 8.15 -17.46 -6.08
CA ILE A 3 6.72 -17.66 -5.82
C ILE A 3 6.15 -16.31 -5.40
N LYS A 4 5.37 -15.68 -6.29
CA LYS A 4 4.58 -14.49 -5.95
C LYS A 4 3.22 -14.96 -5.45
N ILE A 5 2.94 -14.74 -4.17
CA ILE A 5 1.60 -14.97 -3.60
C ILE A 5 0.74 -13.71 -3.73
N SER A 6 -0.58 -13.83 -3.57
CA SER A 6 -1.47 -12.67 -3.54
C SER A 6 -1.18 -11.78 -2.33
N ARG A 7 -1.52 -10.48 -2.43
CA ARG A 7 -1.41 -9.54 -1.30
C ARG A 7 -2.16 -10.07 -0.07
N GLU A 8 -3.37 -10.58 -0.26
CA GLU A 8 -4.20 -11.15 0.80
C GLU A 8 -3.53 -12.35 1.50
N ALA A 9 -2.87 -13.24 0.72
CA ALA A 9 -2.14 -14.36 1.29
C ALA A 9 -0.91 -13.87 2.08
N TYR A 10 -0.21 -12.85 1.59
CA TYR A 10 0.91 -12.24 2.30
C TYR A 10 0.48 -11.56 3.60
N GLU A 11 -0.62 -10.79 3.58
CA GLU A 11 -1.18 -10.13 4.77
C GLU A 11 -1.59 -11.14 5.85
N LYS A 12 -2.07 -12.33 5.47
CA LYS A 12 -2.34 -13.42 6.42
C LYS A 12 -1.07 -13.93 7.10
N LEU A 13 0.00 -14.16 6.36
CA LEU A 13 1.29 -14.58 6.92
C LEU A 13 1.84 -13.53 7.89
N ILE A 14 1.79 -12.26 7.49
CA ILE A 14 2.22 -11.15 8.36
C ILE A 14 1.41 -11.11 9.66
N LYS A 15 0.10 -11.39 9.60
CA LYS A 15 -0.73 -11.47 10.79
C LYS A 15 -0.32 -12.63 11.70
N GLU A 16 -0.10 -13.82 11.15
CA GLU A 16 0.35 -14.99 11.91
C GLU A 16 1.70 -14.74 12.62
N ASP A 17 2.65 -14.10 11.93
CA ASP A 17 3.93 -13.69 12.53
C ASP A 17 3.75 -12.69 13.67
N LEU A 18 2.87 -11.70 13.50
CA LEU A 18 2.58 -10.71 14.55
C LEU A 18 1.89 -11.35 15.76
N ASP A 19 0.96 -12.27 15.54
CA ASP A 19 0.26 -12.99 16.61
C ASP A 19 1.24 -13.88 17.39
N PHE A 20 2.13 -14.61 16.70
CA PHE A 20 3.21 -15.37 17.33
C PHE A 20 4.11 -14.49 18.21
N LEU A 21 4.51 -13.33 17.69
CA LEU A 21 5.34 -12.38 18.43
C LEU A 21 4.62 -11.82 19.66
N ASN A 22 3.31 -11.59 19.59
CA ASN A 22 2.53 -11.11 20.73
C ASN A 22 2.38 -12.17 21.82
N GLU A 23 2.25 -13.44 21.45
CA GLU A 23 2.06 -14.54 22.41
C GLU A 23 3.37 -15.03 23.04
N HIS A 24 4.46 -15.00 22.28
CA HIS A 24 5.71 -15.67 22.68
C HIS A 24 6.86 -14.73 23.03
N CYS A 25 6.79 -13.44 22.70
CA CYS A 25 7.86 -12.49 23.02
C CYS A 25 7.44 -11.49 24.11
N PRO A 26 8.28 -11.28 25.14
CA PRO A 26 8.05 -10.23 26.12
C PRO A 26 8.15 -8.85 25.45
N GLU A 27 7.44 -7.86 25.99
CA GLU A 27 7.51 -6.48 25.50
C GLU A 27 8.94 -5.93 25.60
N SER A 28 9.45 -5.37 24.49
CA SER A 28 10.74 -4.70 24.42
C SER A 28 10.76 -3.69 23.27
N LEU A 29 11.68 -2.73 23.31
CA LEU A 29 11.85 -1.75 22.24
C LEU A 29 12.21 -2.41 20.89
N GLU A 30 12.99 -3.49 20.97
CA GLU A 30 13.35 -4.31 19.81
C GLU A 30 12.12 -5.01 19.22
N LEU A 31 11.21 -5.50 20.07
CA LEU A 31 9.96 -6.12 19.60
C LEU A 31 9.11 -5.14 18.80
N ASP A 32 8.97 -3.91 19.29
CA ASP A 32 8.22 -2.87 18.56
C ASP A 32 8.86 -2.53 17.22
N HIS A 33 10.20 -2.47 17.18
CA HIS A 33 10.94 -2.26 15.93
C HIS A 33 10.73 -3.41 14.94
N ILE A 34 10.79 -4.66 15.41
CA ILE A 34 10.53 -5.85 14.59
C ILE A 34 9.10 -5.81 14.03
N LYS A 35 8.10 -5.53 14.87
CA LYS A 35 6.70 -5.41 14.43
C LYS A 35 6.53 -4.29 13.39
N ALA A 36 7.24 -3.17 13.53
CA ALA A 36 7.21 -2.07 12.55
C ALA A 36 7.81 -2.47 11.20
N ILE A 37 8.94 -3.20 11.19
CA ILE A 37 9.56 -3.72 9.97
C ILE A 37 8.60 -4.71 9.27
N ILE A 38 8.06 -5.66 10.03
CA ILE A 38 7.13 -6.68 9.51
C ILE A 38 5.91 -6.02 8.86
N ARG A 39 5.29 -5.04 9.51
CA ARG A 39 4.14 -4.29 8.94
C ARG A 39 4.53 -3.52 7.68
N SER A 40 5.72 -2.91 7.66
CA SER A 40 6.20 -2.13 6.52
C SER A 40 6.49 -2.98 5.28
N SER A 41 6.80 -4.27 5.48
CA SER A 41 7.10 -5.21 4.40
C SER A 41 5.96 -5.35 3.38
N ILE A 42 4.69 -5.17 3.79
CA ILE A 42 3.53 -5.22 2.90
C ILE A 42 3.65 -4.13 1.84
N ASN A 43 3.97 -2.90 2.24
CA ASN A 43 4.10 -1.76 1.32
C ASN A 43 5.30 -1.92 0.38
N TRP A 44 6.37 -2.59 0.81
CA TRP A 44 7.53 -2.85 -0.04
C TRP A 44 7.26 -3.93 -1.09
N ASN A 45 6.53 -4.99 -0.73
CA ASN A 45 6.24 -6.10 -1.64
C ASN A 45 5.00 -5.87 -2.50
N TYR A 46 4.03 -5.12 -1.99
CA TYR A 46 2.77 -4.80 -2.63
C TYR A 46 2.50 -3.29 -2.54
N PRO A 47 3.35 -2.45 -3.17
CA PRO A 47 3.17 -1.02 -3.15
C PRO A 47 1.80 -0.68 -3.74
N GLU A 48 1.06 0.17 -3.04
CA GLU A 48 -0.13 0.76 -3.63
C GLU A 48 0.29 1.52 -4.88
N LYS A 49 -0.45 1.34 -5.98
CA LYS A 49 -0.24 2.15 -7.17
C LYS A 49 -0.39 3.60 -6.73
N ALA A 50 0.67 4.38 -6.88
CA ALA A 50 0.60 5.80 -6.64
C ALA A 50 -0.59 6.33 -7.46
N LYS A 51 -1.59 6.90 -6.77
CA LYS A 51 -2.61 7.69 -7.48
C LYS A 51 -1.83 8.75 -8.22
N SER A 52 -1.85 8.71 -9.55
CA SER A 52 -1.32 9.77 -10.38
C SER A 52 -2.09 11.03 -10.02
N MET A 53 -1.56 11.82 -9.11
CA MET A 53 -2.05 13.16 -8.88
C MET A 53 -1.66 13.95 -10.12
N CYS A 54 -2.60 14.16 -11.05
CA CYS A 54 -2.41 15.14 -12.11
C CYS A 54 -2.12 16.47 -11.42
N LEU A 55 -0.88 16.93 -11.52
CA LEU A 55 -0.57 18.34 -11.30
C LEU A 55 -1.31 19.08 -12.40
N LYS A 56 -2.42 19.74 -12.05
CA LYS A 56 -3.07 20.67 -12.97
C LYS A 56 -2.07 21.81 -13.20
N ASP A 57 -1.38 21.77 -14.33
CA ASP A 57 -0.70 22.96 -14.83
C ASP A 57 -1.74 24.07 -15.03
N LYS A 58 -1.29 25.33 -15.07
CA LYS A 58 -2.17 26.51 -15.23
C LYS A 58 -3.10 26.42 -16.46
N THR A 59 -2.75 25.56 -17.42
CA THR A 59 -3.50 25.26 -18.65
C THR A 59 -4.62 24.22 -18.46
N LYS A 60 -4.75 23.60 -17.28
CA LYS A 60 -5.73 22.53 -16.96
C LYS A 60 -5.63 21.27 -17.85
N VAL A 61 -4.52 21.04 -18.56
CA VAL A 61 -4.34 19.87 -19.44
C VAL A 61 -3.51 18.78 -18.76
N CYS A 62 -4.11 17.59 -18.65
CA CYS A 62 -3.57 16.29 -18.19
C CYS A 62 -2.42 15.71 -19.02
N ASN A 63 -1.21 16.28 -19.12
CA ASN A 63 -0.18 15.74 -20.06
C ASN A 63 0.45 14.39 -19.65
N LEU A 64 0.17 13.88 -18.44
CA LEU A 64 0.79 12.69 -17.85
C LEU A 64 -0.18 11.51 -17.62
N CYS A 65 -1.44 11.68 -18.01
CA CYS A 65 -2.55 10.84 -17.56
C CYS A 65 -3.32 10.31 -18.78
N HIS A 66 -3.03 9.08 -19.19
CA HIS A 66 -3.70 8.44 -20.33
C HIS A 66 -5.08 7.82 -19.97
N GLU A 67 -5.53 7.97 -18.72
CA GLU A 67 -6.84 7.46 -18.22
C GLU A 67 -7.73 8.59 -17.67
N CYS A 68 -7.47 9.84 -18.07
CA CYS A 68 -8.27 11.00 -17.67
C CYS A 68 -9.59 11.15 -18.48
N ASP A 69 -9.91 10.21 -19.38
CA ASP A 69 -11.17 10.18 -20.15
C ASP A 69 -12.33 9.51 -19.39
N VAL A 70 -12.37 9.64 -18.06
CA VAL A 70 -13.64 9.46 -17.36
C VAL A 70 -14.38 10.77 -17.48
N ASP A 71 -15.29 10.82 -18.46
CA ASP A 71 -16.31 11.85 -18.63
C ASP A 71 -16.88 12.26 -17.27
N VAL A 72 -16.32 13.33 -16.68
CA VAL A 72 -16.99 14.09 -15.64
C VAL A 72 -18.07 14.88 -16.36
N LEU A 73 -19.12 14.18 -16.77
CA LEU A 73 -20.43 14.78 -16.99
C LEU A 73 -20.85 15.33 -15.64
N ASN A 74 -20.51 16.60 -15.44
CA ASN A 74 -21.10 17.45 -14.42
C ASN A 74 -22.36 18.08 -15.01
N PRO A 75 -23.56 17.66 -14.58
CA PRO A 75 -24.69 18.55 -14.53
C PRO A 75 -25.09 18.66 -13.07
N ASN A 76 -24.51 19.61 -12.33
CA ASN A 76 -25.22 20.46 -11.38
C ASN A 76 -24.21 21.43 -10.76
N TYR A 77 -24.08 22.54 -11.47
CA TYR A 77 -24.04 23.87 -10.86
C TYR A 77 -25.24 24.07 -9.91
#